data_AF-A0A453NL98-F1
#
_entry.id   AF-A0A453NL98-F1
#
_cell.length_a   1.000
_cell.length_b   1.000
_cell.length_c   1.000
_cell.angle_alpha   90.00
_cell.angle_beta   90.00
_cell.angle_gamma   90.00
#
_symmetry.space_group_name_H-M   'P 1'
#
loop_
_entity.id
_entity.type
_entity.pdbx_description
1 polymer ?
#
loop_
_entity_poly.entity_id
_entity_poly.type
_entity_poly.pdbx_seq_one_letter_code
_entity_poly.pdbx_strand_id
1 'polypeptide(L)'
;MMMIPQFDACASWWTQGPDSKLQIELARDMGYAAARYGHVMFPENAHEPALRCAELLLGGIGKDWASRVYYSDNGSTAIEIALKMAFRKFSLDRGILLDSDKSITNERNIQLKVLALKGSYHGDTLGAMEAQAPSAYTSFLQQPWYSGRGLFLDPPTVFIRNGTCALSLPQSIQNCHLSPGDKCR
;
A
#
# COMPACT_ATOMS: atom_id res chain seq x y z
N MET A 1 22.28 -13.02 -35.45
CA MET A 1 22.39 -12.21 -34.23
C MET A 1 22.33 -13.16 -33.05
N MET A 2 23.44 -13.31 -32.30
CA MET A 2 23.52 -14.24 -31.17
C MET A 2 23.00 -13.52 -29.93
N MET A 3 21.95 -14.04 -29.30
CA MET A 3 21.41 -13.47 -28.05
C MET A 3 22.21 -14.01 -26.87
N ILE A 4 22.69 -13.12 -26.00
CA ILE A 4 23.39 -13.47 -24.77
C ILE A 4 22.37 -13.37 -23.62
N PRO A 5 22.18 -14.44 -22.82
CA PRO A 5 21.26 -14.40 -21.69
C PRO A 5 21.79 -13.45 -20.60
N GLN A 6 20.89 -12.68 -20.00
CA GLN A 6 21.15 -11.85 -18.83
C GLN A 6 20.18 -12.22 -17.71
N PHE A 7 20.69 -12.30 -16.48
CA PHE A 7 19.88 -12.59 -15.31
C PHE A 7 19.23 -11.31 -14.78
N ASP A 8 17.91 -11.34 -14.60
CA ASP A 8 17.15 -10.22 -14.04
C ASP A 8 17.23 -10.20 -12.50
N ALA A 9 18.35 -9.67 -11.98
CA ALA A 9 18.60 -9.62 -10.54
C ALA A 9 17.73 -8.61 -9.77
N CYS A 10 17.17 -7.60 -10.44
CA CYS A 10 16.23 -6.65 -9.81
C CYS A 10 14.77 -7.09 -9.93
N ALA A 11 14.54 -8.24 -10.55
CA ALA A 11 13.22 -8.83 -10.78
C ALA A 11 12.27 -7.87 -11.51
N SER A 12 12.77 -7.12 -12.50
CA SER A 12 12.02 -6.13 -13.28
C SER A 12 11.09 -5.29 -12.39
N TRP A 13 11.69 -4.53 -11.47
CA TRP A 13 10.98 -3.73 -10.47
C TRP A 13 10.18 -4.59 -9.47
N TRP A 14 10.82 -5.64 -8.94
CA TRP A 14 10.26 -6.52 -7.90
C TRP A 14 8.97 -7.26 -8.30
N THR A 15 8.73 -7.46 -9.60
CA THR A 15 7.53 -8.13 -10.13
C THR A 15 7.79 -9.56 -10.61
N GLN A 16 9.02 -9.90 -10.99
CA GLN A 16 9.33 -11.23 -11.52
C GLN A 16 9.27 -12.32 -10.45
N GLY A 17 8.58 -13.41 -10.80
CA GLY A 17 8.47 -14.64 -10.05
C GLY A 17 8.29 -15.94 -10.87
N PRO A 18 7.88 -15.95 -12.16
CA PRO A 18 7.67 -17.20 -12.87
C PRO A 18 8.98 -17.86 -13.29
N ASP A 19 9.03 -19.19 -13.19
CA ASP A 19 10.04 -19.98 -13.88
C ASP A 19 9.65 -20.19 -15.36
N SER A 20 10.53 -20.84 -16.12
CA SER A 20 10.32 -21.06 -17.56
C SER A 20 9.09 -21.90 -17.88
N LYS A 21 8.71 -22.83 -17.00
CA LYS A 21 7.52 -23.67 -17.17
C LYS A 21 6.26 -22.85 -16.88
N LEU A 22 6.24 -22.17 -15.74
CA LEU A 22 5.13 -21.32 -15.32
C LEU A 22 4.88 -20.18 -16.32
N GLN A 23 5.93 -19.60 -16.90
CA GLN A 23 5.79 -18.56 -17.93
C GLN A 23 5.01 -19.07 -19.16
N ILE A 24 5.24 -20.31 -19.59
CA ILE A 24 4.53 -20.91 -20.72
C ILE A 24 3.06 -21.18 -20.36
N GLU A 25 2.80 -21.63 -19.14
CA GLU A 25 1.43 -21.84 -18.63
C GLU A 25 0.65 -20.51 -18.57
N LEU A 26 1.25 -19.48 -17.96
CA LEU A 26 0.67 -18.12 -17.90
C LEU A 26 0.37 -17.55 -19.29
N ALA A 27 1.29 -17.71 -20.25
CA ALA A 27 1.07 -17.22 -21.61
C ALA A 27 -0.15 -17.88 -22.29
N ARG A 28 -0.38 -19.17 -22.05
CA ARG A 28 -1.56 -19.90 -22.56
C ARG A 28 -2.84 -19.41 -21.89
N ASP A 29 -2.84 -19.26 -20.57
CA ASP A 29 -3.99 -18.80 -19.80
C ASP A 29 -4.38 -17.36 -20.17
N MET A 30 -3.40 -16.48 -20.36
CA MET A 30 -3.62 -15.12 -20.84
C MET A 30 -4.23 -15.10 -22.25
N GLY A 31 -3.71 -15.91 -23.17
CA GLY A 31 -4.27 -16.03 -24.53
C GLY A 31 -5.72 -16.50 -24.53
N TYR A 32 -6.04 -17.48 -23.68
CA TYR A 32 -7.41 -17.96 -23.49
C TYR A 32 -8.33 -16.86 -22.91
N ALA A 33 -7.90 -16.19 -21.84
CA ALA A 33 -8.68 -15.16 -21.18
C ALA A 33 -8.96 -13.98 -22.14
N ALA A 34 -7.96 -13.57 -22.92
CA ALA A 34 -8.11 -12.52 -23.93
C ALA A 34 -9.14 -12.90 -25.00
N ALA A 35 -9.10 -14.12 -25.53
CA ALA A 35 -10.04 -14.58 -26.56
C ALA A 35 -11.47 -14.80 -26.03
N ARG A 36 -11.61 -15.27 -24.79
CA ARG A 36 -12.92 -15.58 -24.18
C ARG A 36 -13.62 -14.35 -23.59
N TYR A 37 -12.87 -13.48 -22.92
CA TYR A 37 -13.44 -12.38 -22.13
C TYR A 37 -13.08 -10.99 -22.68
N GLY A 38 -11.86 -10.79 -23.19
CA GLY A 38 -11.37 -9.44 -23.46
C GLY A 38 -11.42 -8.57 -22.19
N HIS A 39 -11.97 -7.35 -22.31
CA HIS A 39 -12.38 -6.54 -21.15
C HIS A 39 -13.90 -6.46 -21.09
N VAL A 40 -14.48 -6.78 -19.94
CA VAL A 40 -15.91 -6.71 -19.66
C VAL A 40 -16.16 -5.82 -18.44
N MET A 41 -17.29 -5.12 -18.44
CA MET A 41 -17.66 -4.20 -17.37
C MET A 41 -17.74 -4.95 -16.02
N PHE A 42 -17.08 -4.43 -14.98
CA PHE A 42 -16.99 -5.08 -13.66
C PHE A 42 -18.06 -4.63 -12.65
N PRO A 43 -18.38 -3.33 -12.49
CA PRO A 43 -19.39 -2.88 -11.53
C PRO A 43 -20.73 -3.61 -11.72
N GLU A 44 -21.26 -4.12 -10.62
CA GLU A 44 -22.51 -4.91 -10.55
C GLU A 44 -22.53 -6.19 -11.40
N ASN A 45 -21.38 -6.61 -11.93
CA ASN A 45 -21.21 -7.81 -12.74
C ASN A 45 -20.21 -8.77 -12.09
N ALA A 46 -20.21 -10.02 -12.55
CA ALA A 46 -19.23 -11.02 -12.14
C ALA A 46 -18.79 -11.86 -13.33
N HIS A 47 -17.51 -12.17 -13.40
CA HIS A 47 -16.94 -13.10 -14.37
C HIS A 47 -15.97 -14.05 -13.66
N GLU A 48 -15.92 -15.28 -14.18
CA GLU A 48 -15.20 -16.41 -13.58
C GLU A 48 -13.78 -16.07 -13.07
N PRO A 49 -12.88 -15.42 -13.86
CA PRO A 49 -11.52 -15.17 -13.37
C PRO A 49 -11.46 -14.18 -12.21
N ALA A 50 -12.33 -13.17 -12.16
CA ALA A 50 -12.37 -12.23 -11.04
C ALA A 50 -12.95 -12.87 -9.79
N LEU A 51 -14.06 -13.61 -9.92
CA LEU A 51 -14.65 -14.31 -8.77
C LEU A 51 -13.66 -15.32 -8.18
N ARG A 52 -13.02 -16.12 -9.04
CA ARG A 52 -12.03 -17.11 -8.60
C ARG A 52 -10.82 -16.46 -7.92
N CYS A 53 -10.34 -15.35 -8.47
CA CYS A 53 -9.27 -14.57 -7.85
C CYS A 53 -9.69 -14.08 -6.44
N ALA A 54 -10.90 -13.55 -6.28
CA ALA A 54 -11.39 -13.08 -4.99
C ALA A 54 -11.48 -14.23 -3.95
N GLU A 55 -11.99 -15.40 -4.35
CA GLU A 55 -12.04 -16.58 -3.48
C GLU A 55 -10.63 -17.02 -3.02
N LEU A 56 -9.66 -17.06 -3.94
CA LEU A 56 -8.28 -17.43 -3.61
C LEU A 56 -7.62 -16.41 -2.68
N LEU A 57 -7.86 -15.12 -2.89
CA LEU A 57 -7.35 -14.06 -2.01
C LEU A 57 -7.95 -14.17 -0.61
N LEU A 58 -9.27 -14.33 -0.50
CA LEU A 58 -9.97 -14.43 0.79
C LEU A 58 -9.68 -15.75 1.52
N GLY A 59 -9.48 -16.85 0.80
CA GLY A 59 -9.10 -18.14 1.39
C GLY A 59 -7.61 -18.26 1.72
N GLY A 60 -6.77 -17.42 1.10
CA GLY A 60 -5.32 -17.37 1.27
C GLY A 60 -4.88 -16.18 2.13
N ILE A 61 -4.33 -15.15 1.48
CA ILE A 61 -3.74 -13.98 2.17
C ILE A 61 -4.72 -13.24 3.11
N GLY A 62 -6.01 -13.25 2.77
CA GLY A 62 -7.08 -12.56 3.49
C GLY A 62 -7.75 -13.41 4.57
N LYS A 63 -7.32 -14.65 4.75
CA LYS A 63 -8.00 -15.61 5.62
C LYS A 63 -8.10 -15.08 7.05
N ASP A 64 -9.28 -15.23 7.64
CA ASP A 64 -9.63 -14.86 9.03
C ASP A 64 -9.65 -13.35 9.36
N TRP A 65 -9.23 -12.46 8.45
CA TRP A 65 -9.25 -11.01 8.71
C TRP A 65 -9.91 -10.17 7.61
N ALA A 66 -10.00 -10.69 6.38
CA ALA A 66 -10.66 -10.03 5.25
C ALA A 66 -11.94 -10.77 4.82
N SER A 67 -12.92 -10.01 4.32
CA SER A 67 -14.17 -10.57 3.80
C SER A 67 -14.60 -9.98 2.45
N ARG A 68 -13.80 -9.07 1.88
CA ARG A 68 -14.08 -8.36 0.62
C ARG A 68 -12.78 -8.12 -0.16
N VAL A 69 -12.90 -8.10 -1.49
CA VAL A 69 -11.83 -7.71 -2.42
C VAL A 69 -12.33 -6.54 -3.25
N TYR A 70 -11.51 -5.51 -3.38
CA TYR A 70 -11.75 -4.37 -4.24
C TYR A 70 -10.61 -4.28 -5.25
N TYR A 71 -10.92 -4.35 -6.55
CA TYR A 71 -9.93 -4.36 -7.61
C TYR A 71 -9.56 -2.95 -8.07
N SER A 72 -8.28 -2.76 -8.41
CA SER A 72 -7.73 -1.59 -9.06
C SER A 72 -6.49 -1.98 -9.88
N ASP A 73 -5.90 -1.05 -10.62
CA ASP A 73 -4.90 -1.38 -11.64
C ASP A 73 -3.50 -1.65 -11.09
N ASN A 74 -3.09 -0.98 -10.01
CA ASN A 74 -1.73 -1.09 -9.46
C ASN A 74 -1.67 -0.74 -7.97
N GLY A 75 -0.46 -0.84 -7.39
CA GLY A 75 -0.19 -0.53 -5.99
C GLY A 75 -0.62 0.88 -5.56
N SER A 76 -0.28 1.92 -6.32
CA SER A 76 -0.63 3.31 -5.98
C SER A 76 -2.16 3.51 -5.90
N THR A 77 -2.89 3.01 -6.89
CA THR A 77 -4.37 3.09 -6.90
C THR A 77 -5.00 2.29 -5.75
N ALA A 78 -4.43 1.13 -5.41
CA ALA A 78 -4.88 0.32 -4.29
C ALA A 78 -4.69 1.05 -2.95
N ILE A 79 -3.56 1.76 -2.77
CA ILE A 79 -3.31 2.58 -1.58
C ILE A 79 -4.29 3.74 -1.47
N GLU A 80 -4.60 4.44 -2.57
CA GLU A 80 -5.59 5.52 -2.51
C GLU A 80 -6.99 5.01 -2.11
N ILE A 81 -7.39 3.83 -2.59
CA ILE A 81 -8.63 3.17 -2.15
C ILE A 81 -8.53 2.79 -0.67
N ALA A 82 -7.40 2.23 -0.21
CA ALA A 82 -7.18 1.88 1.19
C ALA A 82 -7.28 3.09 2.13
N LEU A 83 -6.71 4.23 1.75
CA LEU A 83 -6.82 5.49 2.51
C LEU A 83 -8.28 5.94 2.62
N LYS A 84 -9.04 5.91 1.52
CA LYS A 84 -10.49 6.24 1.54
C LYS A 84 -11.26 5.32 2.50
N MET A 85 -11.00 4.01 2.45
CA MET A 85 -11.63 3.03 3.33
C MET A 85 -11.27 3.27 4.81
N ALA A 86 -9.99 3.46 5.12
CA ALA A 86 -9.50 3.71 6.47
C ALA A 86 -10.08 5.00 7.07
N PHE A 87 -10.07 6.09 6.31
CA PHE A 87 -10.62 7.39 6.74
C PHE A 87 -12.13 7.36 6.91
N ARG A 88 -12.87 6.65 6.04
CA ARG A 88 -14.31 6.45 6.21
C ARG A 88 -14.61 5.72 7.52
N LYS A 89 -13.89 4.62 7.79
CA LYS A 89 -14.07 3.83 9.02
C LYS A 89 -13.68 4.62 10.27
N PHE A 90 -12.53 5.28 10.27
CA PHE A 90 -12.10 6.16 11.37
C PHE A 90 -13.14 7.26 11.65
N SER A 91 -13.62 7.93 10.61
CA SER A 91 -14.61 9.00 10.77
C SER A 91 -15.94 8.48 11.34
N LEU A 92 -16.32 7.25 11.00
CA LEU A 92 -17.53 6.62 11.54
C LEU A 92 -17.34 6.31 13.03
N ASP A 93 -16.22 5.68 13.38
CA ASP A 93 -15.93 5.24 14.76
C ASP A 93 -15.73 6.42 15.72
N ARG A 94 -15.28 7.57 15.21
CA ARG A 94 -15.12 8.80 15.98
C ARG A 94 -16.37 9.69 15.97
N GLY A 95 -17.48 9.23 15.38
CA GLY A 95 -18.73 9.99 15.30
C GLY A 95 -18.66 11.25 14.43
N ILE A 96 -17.61 11.42 13.64
CA ILE A 96 -17.38 12.60 12.79
C ILE A 96 -18.46 12.73 11.72
N LEU A 97 -19.02 11.60 11.28
CA LEU A 97 -20.01 11.53 10.19
C LEU A 97 -21.47 11.66 10.66
N LEU A 98 -21.74 11.70 11.97
CA LEU A 98 -23.10 11.65 12.52
C LEU A 98 -23.82 13.02 12.52
N ASP A 99 -23.10 14.11 12.25
CA ASP A 99 -23.65 15.48 12.19
C ASP A 99 -24.01 15.94 10.76
N SER A 100 -23.98 15.04 9.77
CA SER A 100 -24.04 15.40 8.35
C SER A 100 -25.42 15.83 7.83
N ASP A 101 -26.51 15.63 8.58
CA ASP A 101 -27.85 16.12 8.19
C ASP A 101 -27.95 17.66 8.21
N LYS A 102 -26.93 18.36 8.75
CA LYS A 102 -26.80 19.84 8.72
C LYS A 102 -25.62 20.33 7.86
N SER A 103 -25.02 19.47 7.04
CA SER A 103 -23.67 19.67 6.47
C SER A 103 -23.63 19.82 4.94
N ILE A 104 -24.68 20.33 4.29
CA ILE A 104 -24.54 20.82 2.91
C ILE A 104 -23.79 22.17 2.89
N THR A 105 -23.71 22.87 4.03
CA THR A 105 -23.20 24.26 4.10
C THR A 105 -22.20 24.57 5.21
N ASN A 106 -21.82 23.61 6.07
CA ASN A 106 -20.84 23.86 7.13
C ASN A 106 -19.55 23.06 6.90
N GLU A 107 -18.56 23.75 6.34
CA GLU A 107 -17.18 23.30 6.14
C GLU A 107 -16.49 22.99 7.48
N ARG A 108 -16.79 21.84 8.09
CA ARG A 108 -15.95 21.30 9.15
C ARG A 108 -14.64 20.85 8.49
N ASN A 109 -13.62 21.68 8.59
CA ASN A 109 -12.26 21.42 8.08
C ASN A 109 -11.56 20.36 8.96
N ILE A 110 -12.05 19.12 8.90
CA ILE A 110 -11.47 17.98 9.61
C ILE A 110 -10.29 17.49 8.79
N GLN A 111 -9.09 17.78 9.28
CA GLN A 111 -7.86 17.32 8.65
C GLN A 111 -7.53 15.90 9.11
N LEU A 112 -7.68 14.95 8.20
CA LEU A 112 -7.23 13.58 8.39
C LEU A 112 -5.76 13.45 7.97
N LYS A 113 -4.99 12.74 8.79
CA LYS A 113 -3.57 12.44 8.57
C LYS A 113 -3.30 10.96 8.78
N VAL A 114 -2.25 10.45 8.15
CA VAL A 114 -1.77 9.08 8.38
C VAL A 114 -0.74 9.03 9.51
N LEU A 115 -0.56 7.86 10.12
CA LEU A 115 0.61 7.53 10.91
C LEU A 115 1.44 6.53 10.10
N ALA A 116 2.68 6.86 9.78
CA ALA A 116 3.53 6.04 8.92
C ALA A 116 4.98 6.01 9.40
N LEU A 117 5.77 5.06 8.88
CA LEU A 117 7.18 4.97 9.16
C LEU A 117 7.96 5.78 8.13
N LYS A 118 8.86 6.63 8.58
CA LYS A 118 9.73 7.39 7.67
C LYS A 118 10.58 6.41 6.85
N GLY A 119 10.60 6.62 5.54
CA GLY A 119 11.28 5.74 4.59
C GLY A 119 10.39 4.65 3.98
N SER A 120 9.13 4.49 4.42
CA SER A 120 8.17 3.66 3.69
C SER A 120 7.81 4.26 2.33
N TYR A 121 7.41 3.39 1.39
CA TYR A 121 7.00 3.76 0.04
C TYR A 121 5.64 3.13 -0.28
N HIS A 122 4.76 3.91 -0.90
CA HIS A 122 3.36 3.51 -1.11
C HIS A 122 2.84 3.78 -2.54
N GLY A 123 3.68 4.29 -3.44
CA GLY A 123 3.30 4.65 -4.81
C GLY A 123 3.37 6.14 -5.10
N ASP A 124 3.29 6.49 -6.38
CA ASP A 124 3.61 7.84 -6.89
C ASP A 124 2.38 8.65 -7.30
N THR A 125 1.16 8.09 -7.19
CA THR A 125 -0.04 8.92 -7.32
C THR A 125 -0.18 9.80 -6.07
N LEU A 126 -0.75 11.00 -6.23
CA LEU A 126 -0.71 12.03 -5.19
C LEU A 126 -1.24 11.52 -3.83
N GLY A 127 -2.34 10.78 -3.80
CA GLY A 127 -2.89 10.28 -2.54
C GLY A 127 -1.98 9.27 -1.86
N ALA A 128 -1.27 8.44 -2.62
CA ALA A 128 -0.26 7.53 -2.11
C ALA A 128 0.99 8.27 -1.61
N MET A 129 1.44 9.30 -2.34
CA MET A 129 2.56 10.15 -1.93
C MET A 129 2.27 10.88 -0.61
N GLU A 130 1.03 11.31 -0.35
CA GLU A 130 0.66 11.98 0.91
C GLU A 130 0.85 11.10 2.16
N ALA A 131 1.00 9.77 1.97
CA ALA A 131 1.36 8.82 3.02
C ALA A 131 2.87 8.57 3.14
N GLN A 132 3.70 9.24 2.36
CA GLN A 132 5.16 9.21 2.43
C GLN A 132 5.69 10.42 3.20
N ALA A 133 6.78 10.23 3.94
CA ALA A 133 7.44 11.33 4.63
C ALA A 133 8.14 12.30 3.64
N PRO A 134 8.24 13.61 3.97
CA PRO A 134 8.96 14.57 3.13
C PRO A 134 10.40 14.15 2.83
N SER A 135 10.79 14.20 1.56
CA SER A 135 12.13 13.91 1.08
C SER A 135 12.46 14.70 -0.19
N ALA A 136 13.65 14.49 -0.77
CA ALA A 136 14.00 15.06 -2.09
C ALA A 136 12.99 14.66 -3.19
N TYR A 137 12.37 13.48 -3.05
CA TYR A 137 11.43 12.89 -4.01
C TYR A 137 9.99 13.39 -3.90
N THR A 138 9.65 14.14 -2.84
CA THR A 138 8.31 14.70 -2.62
C THR A 138 8.32 16.23 -2.66
N SER A 139 9.40 16.83 -3.18
CA SER A 139 9.56 18.28 -3.23
C SER A 139 8.61 18.93 -4.24
N PHE A 140 8.49 20.26 -4.18
CA PHE A 140 7.70 21.05 -5.14
C PHE A 140 8.07 20.74 -6.60
N LEU A 141 9.34 20.45 -6.88
CA LEU A 141 9.80 20.11 -8.24
C LEU A 141 9.30 18.74 -8.72
N GLN A 142 8.96 17.84 -7.82
CA GLN A 142 8.44 16.50 -8.15
C GLN A 142 6.91 16.51 -8.19
N GLN A 143 6.28 17.10 -7.17
CA GLN A 143 4.82 17.13 -7.04
C GLN A 143 4.40 18.41 -6.30
N PRO A 144 4.01 19.48 -7.02
CA PRO A 144 3.65 20.77 -6.43
C PRO A 144 2.47 20.72 -5.44
N TRP A 145 1.64 19.69 -5.49
CA TRP A 145 0.47 19.53 -4.60
C TRP A 145 0.72 18.63 -3.39
N TYR A 146 1.91 18.04 -3.27
CA TYR A 146 2.25 17.24 -2.10
C TYR A 146 2.34 18.13 -0.85
N SER A 147 1.73 17.69 0.25
CA SER A 147 1.71 18.43 1.52
C SER A 147 2.21 17.63 2.73
N GLY A 148 2.47 16.32 2.56
CA GLY A 148 2.98 15.45 3.61
C GLY A 148 1.96 15.23 4.72
N ARG A 149 0.78 14.70 4.38
CA ARG A 149 -0.36 14.52 5.31
C ARG A 149 -0.19 13.35 6.29
N GLY A 150 0.93 13.30 7.01
CA GLY A 150 1.20 12.26 7.99
C GLY A 150 2.00 12.71 9.21
N LEU A 151 1.93 11.90 10.25
CA LEU A 151 2.93 11.83 11.32
C LEU A 151 3.87 10.68 10.98
N PHE A 152 5.16 10.98 10.83
CA PHE A 152 6.16 10.03 10.34
C PHE A 152 7.17 9.71 11.44
N LEU A 153 7.24 8.44 11.84
CA LEU A 153 8.13 7.97 12.90
C LEU A 153 9.38 7.32 12.29
N ASP A 154 10.56 7.63 12.83
CA ASP A 154 11.78 6.89 12.46
C ASP A 154 11.71 5.46 13.03
N PRO A 155 11.77 4.42 12.18
CA PRO A 155 11.66 3.04 12.65
C PRO A 155 13.01 2.50 13.15
N PRO A 156 13.02 1.63 14.19
CA PRO A 156 14.11 0.71 14.42
C PRO A 156 14.35 -0.18 13.19
N THR A 157 15.61 -0.48 12.87
CA THR A 157 15.97 -1.34 11.73
C THR A 157 16.79 -2.53 12.20
N VAL A 158 16.61 -3.66 11.51
CA VAL A 158 17.32 -4.91 11.78
C VAL A 158 18.11 -5.30 10.55
N PHE A 159 19.36 -5.71 10.73
CA PHE A 159 20.24 -6.13 9.64
C PHE A 159 21.25 -7.17 10.11
N ILE A 160 21.85 -7.90 9.16
CA ILE A 160 22.90 -8.87 9.45
C ILE A 160 24.27 -8.18 9.33
N ARG A 161 25.10 -8.31 10.35
CA ARG A 161 26.49 -7.84 10.37
C ARG A 161 27.39 -8.94 10.93
N ASN A 162 28.42 -9.33 10.18
CA ASN A 162 29.36 -10.39 10.57
C ASN A 162 28.67 -11.70 10.99
N GLY A 163 27.64 -12.12 10.26
CA GLY A 163 26.88 -13.34 10.56
C GLY A 163 25.93 -13.25 11.76
N THR A 164 25.81 -12.07 12.38
CA THR A 164 24.92 -11.84 13.54
C THR A 164 23.82 -10.83 13.21
N CYS A 165 22.64 -11.03 13.79
CA CYS A 165 21.54 -10.09 13.69
C CYS A 165 21.80 -8.89 14.61
N ALA A 166 21.76 -7.68 14.06
CA ALA A 166 21.98 -6.43 14.76
C ALA A 166 20.74 -5.53 14.66
N LEU A 167 20.48 -4.78 15.73
CA LEU A 167 19.40 -3.80 15.83
C LEU A 167 20.01 -2.39 15.82
N SER A 168 19.47 -1.50 15.00
CA SER A 168 19.75 -0.07 15.03
C SER A 168 18.50 0.68 15.48
N LEU A 169 18.62 1.38 16.61
CA LEU A 169 17.57 2.20 17.17
C LEU A 169 17.68 3.65 16.66
N PRO A 170 16.56 4.33 16.37
CA PRO A 170 16.57 5.77 16.10
C PRO A 170 16.96 6.57 17.35
N GLN A 171 17.51 7.77 17.15
CA GLN A 171 17.96 8.64 18.26
C GLN A 171 16.86 8.96 19.27
N SER A 172 15.61 9.09 18.80
CA SER A 172 14.42 9.32 19.63
C SER A 172 14.21 8.24 20.69
N ILE A 173 14.60 6.99 20.40
CA ILE A 173 14.51 5.86 21.33
C ILE A 173 15.78 5.72 22.17
N GLN A 174 16.95 6.00 21.59
CA GLN A 174 18.24 5.91 22.31
C GLN A 174 18.32 6.87 23.50
N ASN A 175 17.72 8.06 23.38
CA ASN A 175 17.75 9.08 24.42
C ASN A 175 16.66 8.91 25.50
N CYS A 176 15.81 7.88 25.41
CA CYS A 176 14.87 7.54 26.47
C CYS A 176 15.63 6.87 27.63
N HIS A 177 16.32 7.66 28.44
CA HIS A 177 16.63 7.26 29.82
C HIS A 177 15.31 7.17 30.59
N LEU A 178 14.75 5.96 30.65
CA LEU A 178 13.67 5.66 31.57
C LEU A 178 14.22 5.75 33.00
N SER A 179 13.99 6.86 33.67
CA SER A 179 14.03 6.91 35.13
C SER A 179 13.06 5.84 35.66
N PRO A 180 13.39 5.05 36.70
CA PRO A 180 12.45 4.08 37.25
C PRO A 180 11.23 4.83 37.84
N GLY A 181 10.15 4.96 37.06
CA GLY A 181 8.93 5.66 37.47
C GLY A 181 8.16 6.38 36.36
N ASP A 182 8.80 6.71 35.23
CA ASP A 182 8.13 7.48 34.18
C ASP A 182 7.37 6.57 33.21
N LYS A 183 6.03 6.63 33.26
CA LYS A 183 5.17 6.07 32.22
C LYS A 183 5.21 6.98 31.00
N CYS A 184 5.60 6.43 29.83
CA CYS A 184 5.39 7.11 28.55
C CYS A 184 3.91 7.50 28.41
N ARG A 185 3.65 8.79 28.21
CA ARG A 185 2.34 9.31 27.79
C ARG A 185 2.19 9.22 26.28
#